data_AF-A0AB34JRA2-F1
#
_entry.id   AF-A0AB34JRA2-F1
#
_cell.length_a   1.000
_cell.length_b   1.000
_cell.length_c   1.000
_cell.angle_alpha   90.00
_cell.angle_beta   90.00
_cell.angle_gamma   90.00
#
_symmetry.space_group_name_H-M   'P 1'
#
loop_
_entity.id
_entity.type
_entity.pdbx_description
1 polymer ?
#
loop_
_entity_poly.entity_id
_entity_poly.type
_entity_poly.pdbx_seq_one_letter_code
_entity_poly.pdbx_strand_id
1 'polypeptide(L)'
;MAEGVEVVVTGCHDGVGLELSEENVILQIEEGSAAHRSRLFALHDHVLAVDGEFLHGRRLCDVIAPAPTHAFVLARAAEPPSRGSQKRVRECPAAELPPPPSRRAASDGAGRSAVCTSLGSRPSQEDAYTRVDEGWASAEAAAWPGCRFYAVFDGHNGAGASTLAAQTLWEELRPRLREDVRAAGSVPSAQALRASLGGAFEATEAAVLRQAAHCGSTAVCALLLGDVLCVANLGDSRAVLCRAERAVRLTEDHKPNVPAEAARITAAGGTVTTPYARGTANVPRLNGVLSVSRALGDAPFKPALLSAEPDITVTRLSPHDRFVILASDGVWDVMSDDAAVSIVLRELQVRWPPRTSDGRAQIACDSLVREVLLTGHCRDNVTVVLAVLNDDD
;
A
#
# COMPACT_ATOMS: atom_id res chain seq x y z
N MET A 1 7.15 -17.29 9.42
CA MET A 1 6.31 -16.45 10.30
C MET A 1 5.66 -17.40 11.29
N ALA A 2 5.91 -17.21 12.58
CA ALA A 2 5.42 -18.09 13.63
C ALA A 2 3.89 -18.04 13.68
N GLU A 3 3.26 -19.22 13.65
CA GLU A 3 1.84 -19.38 13.90
C GLU A 3 1.51 -18.77 15.27
N GLY A 4 0.51 -17.88 15.30
CA GLY A 4 0.02 -17.32 16.56
C GLY A 4 -0.58 -18.44 17.39
N VAL A 5 -0.02 -18.74 18.56
CA VAL A 5 -0.57 -19.76 19.45
C VAL A 5 -1.57 -19.08 20.38
N GLU A 6 -2.83 -19.51 20.31
CA GLU A 6 -3.84 -19.10 21.28
C GLU A 6 -3.66 -19.92 22.57
N VAL A 7 -3.50 -19.22 23.69
CA VAL A 7 -3.30 -19.84 25.00
C VAL A 7 -4.28 -19.27 25.99
N VAL A 8 -4.98 -20.15 26.71
CA VAL A 8 -5.93 -19.75 27.75
C VAL A 8 -5.31 -20.04 29.11
N VAL A 9 -5.32 -19.03 29.98
CA VAL A 9 -4.65 -19.08 31.28
C VAL A 9 -5.67 -18.78 32.35
N THR A 10 -5.76 -19.67 33.33
CA THR A 10 -6.71 -19.61 34.43
C THR A 10 -6.01 -19.26 35.74
N GLY A 11 -6.71 -18.60 36.66
CA GLY A 11 -6.20 -18.23 37.98
C GLY A 11 -5.45 -16.90 38.00
N CYS A 12 -5.89 -15.94 37.18
CA CYS A 12 -5.23 -14.64 36.94
C CYS A 12 -5.79 -13.49 37.79
N HIS A 13 -6.41 -13.80 38.95
CA HIS A 13 -7.11 -12.81 39.78
C HIS A 13 -6.23 -11.65 40.25
N ASP A 14 -4.95 -11.93 40.53
CA ASP A 14 -3.95 -10.96 40.97
C ASP A 14 -2.99 -10.59 39.83
N GLY A 15 -3.40 -10.83 38.57
CA GLY A 15 -2.57 -10.66 37.38
C GLY A 15 -2.01 -11.99 36.83
N VAL A 16 -1.35 -11.90 35.69
CA VAL A 16 -0.89 -13.07 34.92
C VAL A 16 0.56 -13.46 35.26
N GLY A 17 1.37 -12.52 35.78
CA GLY A 17 2.77 -12.73 36.17
C GLY A 17 3.76 -12.73 35.01
N LEU A 18 3.53 -11.86 34.02
CA LEU A 18 4.43 -11.62 32.89
C LEU A 18 5.05 -10.24 33.01
N GLU A 19 6.37 -10.14 32.84
CA GLU A 19 7.07 -8.89 32.59
C GLU A 19 7.27 -8.73 31.08
N LEU A 20 6.87 -7.57 30.54
CA LEU A 20 6.90 -7.30 29.10
C LEU A 20 7.78 -6.10 28.77
N SER A 21 8.40 -6.12 27.59
CA SER A 21 9.00 -4.92 26.98
C SER A 21 7.92 -3.90 26.57
N GLU A 22 8.33 -2.70 26.17
CA GLU A 22 7.43 -1.69 25.58
C GLU A 22 6.70 -2.20 24.33
N GLU A 23 7.26 -3.21 23.68
CA GLU A 23 6.68 -3.83 22.48
C GLU A 23 5.74 -4.99 22.82
N ASN A 24 5.56 -5.36 24.10
CA ASN A 24 4.83 -6.56 24.56
C ASN A 24 5.56 -7.89 24.33
N VAL A 25 6.90 -7.90 24.34
CA VAL A 25 7.70 -9.14 24.33
C VAL A 25 7.91 -9.62 25.77
N ILE A 26 7.72 -10.92 26.03
CA ILE A 26 7.93 -11.51 27.36
C ILE A 26 9.41 -11.50 27.72
N LEU A 27 9.76 -10.71 28.73
CA LEU A 27 11.11 -10.58 29.28
C LEU A 27 11.33 -11.48 30.50
N GLN A 28 10.27 -11.69 31.30
CA GLN A 28 10.31 -12.54 32.49
C GLN A 28 8.94 -13.19 32.74
N ILE A 29 8.96 -14.39 33.31
CA ILE A 29 7.77 -15.09 33.81
C ILE A 29 7.97 -15.30 35.31
N GLU A 30 7.10 -14.73 36.14
CA GLU A 30 7.21 -14.77 37.59
C GLU A 30 6.95 -16.18 38.12
N GLU A 31 7.88 -16.71 38.92
CA GLU A 31 7.77 -18.06 39.48
C GLU A 31 6.54 -18.20 40.37
N GLY A 32 5.73 -19.23 40.11
CA GLY A 32 4.50 -19.47 40.84
C GLY A 32 3.30 -18.60 40.41
N SER A 33 3.43 -17.79 39.35
CA SER A 33 2.30 -17.07 38.74
C SER A 33 1.38 -17.97 37.90
N ALA A 34 0.25 -17.43 37.43
CA ALA A 34 -0.65 -18.12 36.50
C ALA A 34 0.05 -18.45 35.18
N ALA A 35 0.85 -17.52 34.63
CA ALA A 35 1.68 -17.76 33.46
C ALA A 35 2.68 -18.89 33.68
N HIS A 36 3.43 -18.86 34.79
CA HIS A 36 4.41 -19.91 35.11
C HIS A 36 3.77 -21.29 35.24
N ARG A 37 2.63 -21.39 35.95
CA ARG A 37 1.91 -22.65 36.12
C ARG A 37 1.33 -23.21 34.82
N SER A 38 0.92 -22.34 33.90
CA SER A 38 0.37 -22.77 32.60
C SER A 38 1.41 -23.47 31.72
N ARG A 39 2.69 -23.06 31.80
CA ARG A 39 3.78 -23.47 30.89
C ARG A 39 3.47 -23.22 29.41
N LEU A 40 2.51 -22.33 29.11
CA LEU A 40 2.09 -22.00 27.76
C LEU A 40 2.84 -20.81 27.16
N PHE A 41 3.55 -20.05 28.00
CA PHE A 41 4.39 -18.91 27.61
C PHE A 41 5.86 -19.30 27.60
N ALA A 42 6.60 -18.76 26.64
CA ALA A 42 8.06 -18.78 26.62
C ALA A 42 8.63 -17.35 26.70
N LEU A 43 9.88 -17.26 27.16
CA LEU A 43 10.63 -16.01 27.04
C LEU A 43 10.76 -15.64 25.56
N HIS A 44 10.65 -14.34 25.28
CA HIS A 44 10.63 -13.76 23.93
C HIS A 44 9.39 -14.05 23.09
N ASP A 45 8.37 -14.71 23.64
CA ASP A 45 7.05 -14.70 23.00
C ASP A 45 6.50 -13.26 22.97
N HIS A 46 5.80 -12.93 21.90
CA HIS A 46 5.21 -11.62 21.70
C HIS A 46 3.70 -11.68 21.93
N VAL A 47 3.20 -10.88 22.88
CA VAL A 47 1.77 -10.82 23.19
C VAL A 47 1.10 -9.90 22.17
N LEU A 48 0.25 -10.49 21.32
CA LEU A 48 -0.43 -9.78 20.24
C LEU A 48 -1.82 -9.28 20.65
N ALA A 49 -2.53 -10.10 21.42
CA ALA A 49 -3.89 -9.83 21.88
C ALA A 49 -4.17 -10.47 23.24
N VAL A 50 -5.11 -9.89 23.97
CA VAL A 50 -5.69 -10.44 25.20
C VAL A 50 -7.21 -10.34 25.12
N ASP A 51 -7.92 -11.41 25.48
CA ASP A 51 -9.38 -11.51 25.50
C ASP A 51 -10.08 -11.06 24.20
N GLY A 52 -9.44 -11.32 23.06
CA GLY A 52 -9.94 -10.93 21.75
C GLY A 52 -9.64 -9.49 21.33
N GLU A 53 -8.98 -8.69 22.18
CA GLU A 53 -8.54 -7.33 21.87
C GLU A 53 -7.05 -7.30 21.51
N PHE A 54 -6.73 -6.85 20.29
CA PHE A 54 -5.35 -6.67 19.86
C PHE A 54 -4.73 -5.43 20.51
N LEU A 55 -3.46 -5.53 20.87
CA LEU A 55 -2.79 -4.47 21.59
C LEU A 55 -2.54 -3.23 20.72
N HIS A 56 -2.32 -3.40 19.39
CA HIS A 56 -2.11 -2.29 18.44
C HIS A 56 -1.09 -1.22 18.91
N GLY A 57 -0.01 -1.66 19.57
CA GLY A 57 1.01 -0.77 20.12
C GLY A 57 0.70 -0.20 21.51
N ARG A 58 -0.46 -0.53 22.11
CA ARG A 58 -0.73 -0.30 23.55
C ARG A 58 -0.02 -1.36 24.39
N ARG A 59 0.29 -1.04 25.65
CA ARG A 59 0.91 -2.01 26.58
C ARG A 59 -0.17 -2.94 27.12
N LEU A 60 0.16 -4.20 27.35
CA LEU A 60 -0.79 -5.18 27.90
C LEU A 60 -1.47 -4.68 29.19
N CYS A 61 -0.71 -4.02 30.08
CA CYS A 61 -1.23 -3.46 31.33
C CYS A 61 -2.34 -2.42 31.15
N ASP A 62 -2.41 -1.79 29.98
CA ASP A 62 -3.40 -0.75 29.67
C ASP A 62 -4.72 -1.36 29.14
N VAL A 63 -4.71 -2.65 28.79
CA VAL A 63 -5.82 -3.35 28.11
C VAL A 63 -6.35 -4.52 28.93
N ILE A 64 -5.50 -5.18 29.72
CA ILE A 64 -5.89 -6.31 30.55
C ILE A 64 -6.63 -5.84 31.81
N ALA A 65 -7.81 -6.40 32.05
CA ALA A 65 -8.58 -6.19 33.28
C ALA A 65 -8.47 -7.42 34.19
N PRO A 66 -8.51 -7.30 35.54
CA PRO A 66 -8.47 -8.47 36.42
C PRO A 66 -9.63 -9.44 36.15
N ALA A 67 -9.32 -10.67 35.74
CA ALA A 67 -10.30 -11.72 35.48
C ALA A 67 -9.80 -13.11 35.93
N PRO A 68 -10.71 -14.06 36.23
CA PRO A 68 -10.32 -15.44 36.58
C PRO A 68 -9.62 -16.18 35.44
N THR A 69 -9.80 -15.76 34.18
CA THR A 69 -9.27 -16.41 32.99
C THR A 69 -9.02 -15.38 31.91
N HIS A 70 -7.92 -15.54 31.16
CA HIS A 70 -7.57 -14.72 30.01
C HIS A 70 -7.18 -15.59 28.82
N ALA A 71 -7.57 -15.15 27.62
CA ALA A 71 -7.13 -15.75 26.35
C ALA A 71 -6.07 -14.85 25.70
N PHE A 72 -4.89 -15.39 25.44
CA PHE A 72 -3.79 -14.67 24.81
C PHE A 72 -3.50 -15.21 23.42
N VAL A 73 -3.13 -14.30 22.51
CA VAL A 73 -2.55 -14.67 21.21
C VAL A 73 -1.07 -14.33 21.25
N LEU A 74 -0.22 -15.36 21.11
CA LEU A 74 1.23 -15.23 21.19
C LEU A 74 1.88 -15.49 19.83
N ALA A 75 2.84 -14.66 19.42
CA ALA A 75 3.77 -15.03 18.35
C ALA A 75 5.09 -15.52 18.97
N ARG A 76 5.49 -16.76 18.65
CA ARG A 76 6.75 -17.33 19.14
C ARG A 76 7.95 -16.83 18.34
N ALA A 77 9.04 -16.50 19.01
CA ALA A 77 10.32 -16.29 18.35
C ALA A 77 10.77 -17.60 17.66
N ALA A 78 11.14 -17.55 16.38
CA ALA A 78 11.59 -18.74 15.66
C ALA A 78 12.96 -19.20 16.17
N GLU A 79 13.11 -20.49 16.51
CA GLU A 79 14.44 -21.09 16.65
C GLU A 79 15.15 -21.16 15.28
N PRO A 80 16.49 -21.00 15.23
CA PRO A 80 17.22 -20.95 13.98
C PRO A 80 17.24 -22.30 13.26
N PRO A 81 17.04 -22.35 11.92
CA PRO A 81 16.97 -23.60 11.18
C PRO A 81 18.35 -24.22 10.92
N SER A 82 18.42 -25.55 11.04
CA SER A 82 19.57 -26.39 10.70
C SER A 82 19.67 -26.66 9.18
N ARG A 83 20.91 -26.82 8.69
CA ARG A 83 21.31 -26.91 7.27
C ARG A 83 20.96 -28.23 6.57
N GLY A 84 20.64 -28.11 5.28
CA GLY A 84 20.68 -29.16 4.23
C GLY A 84 19.38 -29.16 3.41
N SER A 85 19.27 -29.38 2.10
CA SER A 85 20.18 -29.79 1.02
C SER A 85 19.49 -29.48 -0.34
N GLN A 86 20.26 -29.41 -1.43
CA GLN A 86 19.85 -29.01 -2.79
C GLN A 86 18.92 -30.00 -3.52
N LYS A 87 18.14 -29.54 -4.52
CA LYS A 87 18.02 -30.18 -5.86
C LYS A 87 17.39 -29.28 -6.95
N ARG A 88 17.77 -29.58 -8.20
CA ARG A 88 17.70 -28.81 -9.46
C ARG A 88 16.48 -29.09 -10.36
N VAL A 89 16.05 -28.03 -11.08
CA VAL A 89 15.75 -27.85 -12.55
C VAL A 89 14.69 -28.71 -13.26
N ARG A 90 13.78 -28.06 -14.02
CA ARG A 90 13.44 -28.31 -15.45
C ARG A 90 12.55 -27.21 -16.07
N GLU A 91 12.67 -27.03 -17.39
CA GLU A 91 12.09 -25.95 -18.24
C GLU A 91 11.08 -26.48 -19.31
N CYS A 92 10.12 -25.60 -19.67
CA CYS A 92 9.31 -25.40 -20.92
C CYS A 92 8.26 -26.46 -21.37
N PRO A 93 7.20 -26.13 -22.18
CA PRO A 93 6.95 -24.93 -23.02
C PRO A 93 5.51 -24.30 -22.99
N ALA A 94 5.28 -23.28 -23.82
CA ALA A 94 4.08 -22.42 -23.95
C ALA A 94 2.84 -23.08 -24.59
N ALA A 95 1.63 -22.60 -24.23
CA ALA A 95 0.35 -22.97 -24.85
C ALA A 95 -0.66 -21.79 -24.86
N GLU A 96 -1.51 -21.75 -25.89
CA GLU A 96 -2.52 -20.73 -26.24
C GLU A 96 -3.61 -20.48 -25.18
N LEU A 97 -4.16 -19.26 -25.16
CA LEU A 97 -5.19 -18.79 -24.20
C LEU A 97 -6.64 -19.08 -24.67
N PRO A 98 -7.55 -19.51 -23.77
CA PRO A 98 -8.98 -19.69 -24.06
C PRO A 98 -9.78 -18.37 -23.96
N PRO A 99 -11.04 -18.32 -24.48
CA PRO A 99 -11.85 -17.09 -24.53
C PRO A 99 -12.36 -16.64 -23.14
N PRO A 100 -12.71 -15.35 -22.98
CA PRO A 100 -13.07 -14.78 -21.67
C PRO A 100 -14.45 -15.25 -21.18
N PRO A 101 -14.64 -15.47 -19.86
CA PRO A 101 -15.93 -15.83 -19.29
C PRO A 101 -16.87 -14.63 -19.08
N SER A 102 -18.17 -14.93 -19.05
CA SER A 102 -19.31 -14.01 -18.94
C SER A 102 -19.40 -13.26 -17.59
N ARG A 103 -19.75 -11.97 -17.65
CA ARG A 103 -19.99 -11.06 -16.52
C ARG A 103 -20.91 -11.67 -15.45
N ARG A 104 -20.45 -11.72 -14.19
CA ARG A 104 -21.31 -11.85 -13.00
C ARG A 104 -21.59 -10.47 -12.39
N ALA A 105 -22.81 -10.30 -11.90
CA ALA A 105 -23.31 -9.08 -11.27
C ALA A 105 -22.53 -8.76 -9.98
N ALA A 106 -22.26 -7.48 -9.75
CA ALA A 106 -21.62 -6.96 -8.56
C ALA A 106 -22.53 -7.11 -7.33
N SER A 107 -22.03 -7.75 -6.28
CA SER A 107 -22.60 -7.70 -4.93
C SER A 107 -21.81 -6.70 -4.08
N ASP A 108 -22.55 -5.86 -3.35
CA ASP A 108 -22.23 -4.95 -2.24
C ASP A 108 -20.76 -4.60 -1.96
N GLY A 109 -20.43 -3.31 -2.08
CA GLY A 109 -19.08 -2.74 -2.14
C GLY A 109 -18.32 -2.54 -0.82
N ALA A 110 -18.79 -3.09 0.30
CA ALA A 110 -18.02 -3.09 1.55
C ALA A 110 -16.94 -4.19 1.50
N GLY A 111 -15.69 -3.81 1.69
CA GLY A 111 -14.59 -4.74 1.96
C GLY A 111 -13.64 -5.16 0.85
N ARG A 112 -13.69 -4.49 -0.30
CA ARG A 112 -12.80 -4.78 -1.44
C ARG A 112 -11.59 -3.86 -1.53
N SER A 113 -11.33 -3.05 -0.51
CA SER A 113 -10.14 -2.22 -0.43
C SER A 113 -9.76 -1.90 1.02
N ALA A 114 -8.50 -1.55 1.23
CA ALA A 114 -7.93 -1.20 2.52
C ALA A 114 -6.85 -0.14 2.35
N VAL A 115 -6.58 0.58 3.45
CA VAL A 115 -5.50 1.56 3.52
C VAL A 115 -4.78 1.39 4.84
N CYS A 116 -3.45 1.48 4.80
CA CYS A 116 -2.63 1.56 5.99
C CYS A 116 -1.59 2.65 5.78
N THR A 117 -1.50 3.57 6.74
CA THR A 117 -0.50 4.65 6.73
C THR A 117 0.26 4.63 8.05
N SER A 118 1.56 4.91 7.99
CA SER A 118 2.45 5.02 9.13
C SER A 118 3.36 6.22 8.96
N LEU A 119 3.59 6.92 10.07
CA LEU A 119 4.59 7.98 10.17
C LEU A 119 6.01 7.42 9.97
N GLY A 120 6.21 6.13 10.27
CA GLY A 120 7.53 5.53 10.36
C GLY A 120 8.39 6.26 11.41
N SER A 121 9.62 6.61 11.04
CA SER A 121 10.54 7.37 11.92
C SER A 121 10.63 8.86 11.59
N ARG A 122 9.82 9.34 10.64
CA ARG A 122 9.82 10.76 10.23
C ARG A 122 9.19 11.64 11.32
N PRO A 123 9.59 12.91 11.43
CA PRO A 123 8.99 13.85 12.39
C PRO A 123 7.60 14.36 11.97
N SER A 124 7.26 14.25 10.69
CA SER A 124 5.99 14.67 10.09
C SER A 124 5.46 13.59 9.16
N GLN A 125 4.13 13.52 9.05
CA GLN A 125 3.45 12.74 8.01
C GLN A 125 3.20 13.66 6.82
N GLU A 126 3.86 13.39 5.70
CA GLU A 126 3.73 14.13 4.45
C GLU A 126 3.01 13.29 3.37
N ASP A 127 2.78 11.99 3.60
CA ASP A 127 1.92 11.18 2.74
C ASP A 127 0.44 11.56 2.89
N ALA A 128 -0.29 11.44 1.79
CA ALA A 128 -1.75 11.47 1.73
C ALA A 128 -2.28 10.37 0.80
N TYR A 129 -3.58 10.11 0.86
CA TYR A 129 -4.24 9.15 -0.03
C TYR A 129 -5.67 9.57 -0.35
N THR A 130 -6.20 9.03 -1.44
CA THR A 130 -7.62 9.08 -1.80
C THR A 130 -8.15 7.66 -1.92
N ARG A 131 -9.31 7.39 -1.32
CA ARG A 131 -10.01 6.10 -1.42
C ARG A 131 -11.48 6.34 -1.74
N VAL A 132 -11.92 5.84 -2.89
CA VAL A 132 -13.30 5.94 -3.38
C VAL A 132 -13.74 4.55 -3.82
N ASP A 133 -14.50 3.86 -2.97
CA ASP A 133 -15.07 2.54 -3.28
C ASP A 133 -16.37 2.62 -4.09
N GLU A 134 -17.03 3.79 -4.09
CA GLU A 134 -18.24 4.06 -4.86
C GLU A 134 -18.11 5.41 -5.58
N GLY A 135 -17.71 5.37 -6.86
CA GLY A 135 -17.47 6.58 -7.65
C GLY A 135 -18.75 7.27 -8.18
N TRP A 136 -19.89 6.59 -8.16
CA TRP A 136 -21.15 7.06 -8.72
C TRP A 136 -22.20 7.32 -7.65
N ALA A 137 -23.15 8.21 -7.95
CA ALA A 137 -24.33 8.34 -7.12
C ALA A 137 -25.22 7.11 -7.28
N SER A 138 -26.01 6.77 -6.26
CA SER A 138 -26.84 5.55 -6.24
C SER A 138 -27.78 5.43 -7.44
N ALA A 139 -28.30 6.56 -7.95
CA ALA A 139 -29.18 6.58 -9.14
C ALA A 139 -28.46 6.16 -10.44
N GLU A 140 -27.14 6.34 -10.51
CA GLU A 140 -26.32 6.04 -11.70
C GLU A 140 -25.67 4.67 -11.61
N ALA A 141 -25.37 4.22 -10.39
CA ALA A 141 -24.73 2.94 -10.12
C ALA A 141 -25.48 1.74 -10.74
N ALA A 142 -26.80 1.83 -10.92
CA ALA A 142 -27.60 0.78 -11.54
C ALA A 142 -27.41 0.68 -13.08
N ALA A 143 -27.02 1.77 -13.74
CA ALA A 143 -26.95 1.86 -15.20
C ALA A 143 -25.52 1.98 -15.73
N TRP A 144 -24.56 2.37 -14.90
CA TRP A 144 -23.19 2.66 -15.30
C TRP A 144 -22.21 1.57 -14.87
N PRO A 145 -21.06 1.43 -15.55
CA PRO A 145 -20.01 0.51 -15.11
C PRO A 145 -19.56 0.86 -13.69
N GLY A 146 -19.35 -0.12 -12.80
CA GLY A 146 -18.84 0.15 -11.45
C GLY A 146 -17.55 0.97 -11.49
N CYS A 147 -17.42 1.95 -10.60
CA CYS A 147 -16.29 2.89 -10.59
C CYS A 147 -15.66 2.98 -9.20
N ARG A 148 -14.36 2.75 -9.12
CA ARG A 148 -13.55 2.90 -7.92
C ARG A 148 -12.29 3.69 -8.24
N PHE A 149 -11.83 4.51 -7.31
CA PHE A 149 -10.64 5.32 -7.48
C PHE A 149 -9.78 5.30 -6.22
N TYR A 150 -8.49 5.07 -6.41
CA TYR A 150 -7.50 4.98 -5.35
C TYR A 150 -6.27 5.79 -5.74
N ALA A 151 -5.67 6.50 -4.80
CA ALA A 151 -4.42 7.21 -5.04
C ALA A 151 -3.56 7.30 -3.77
N VAL A 152 -2.24 7.31 -3.96
CA VAL A 152 -1.24 7.61 -2.94
C VAL A 152 -0.43 8.81 -3.40
N PHE A 153 -0.18 9.73 -2.48
CA PHE A 153 0.56 10.96 -2.70
C PHE A 153 1.66 11.04 -1.66
N ASP A 154 2.91 10.85 -2.08
CA ASP A 154 4.08 11.02 -1.22
C ASP A 154 4.50 12.49 -1.25
N GLY A 155 4.45 13.18 -0.13
CA GLY A 155 4.74 14.60 -0.03
C GLY A 155 6.17 14.88 0.40
N HIS A 156 6.77 15.95 -0.12
CA HIS A 156 8.08 16.40 0.31
C HIS A 156 8.17 17.90 0.47
N ASN A 157 9.04 18.33 1.39
CA ASN A 157 9.17 19.73 1.80
C ASN A 157 7.86 20.28 2.38
N GLY A 158 7.08 19.42 3.05
CA GLY A 158 5.79 19.72 3.67
C GLY A 158 4.61 19.02 2.98
N ALA A 159 3.57 18.72 3.76
CA ALA A 159 2.39 17.96 3.33
C ALA A 159 1.40 18.74 2.44
N GLY A 160 1.67 20.01 2.10
CA GLY A 160 0.70 20.87 1.43
C GLY A 160 0.31 20.38 0.03
N ALA A 161 1.30 19.93 -0.75
CA ALA A 161 1.07 19.44 -2.10
C ALA A 161 0.32 18.09 -2.11
N SER A 162 0.73 17.14 -1.27
CA SER A 162 0.09 15.81 -1.16
C SER A 162 -1.34 15.91 -0.65
N THR A 163 -1.58 16.72 0.38
CA THR A 163 -2.93 16.96 0.94
C THR A 163 -3.86 17.57 -0.10
N LEU A 164 -3.40 18.59 -0.82
CA LEU A 164 -4.23 19.26 -1.83
C LEU A 164 -4.47 18.35 -3.04
N ALA A 165 -3.48 17.56 -3.44
CA ALA A 165 -3.64 16.57 -4.50
C ALA A 165 -4.69 15.52 -4.14
N ALA A 166 -4.67 15.01 -2.90
CA ALA A 166 -5.65 14.05 -2.40
C ALA A 166 -7.09 14.59 -2.36
N GLN A 167 -7.26 15.90 -2.21
CA GLN A 167 -8.57 16.57 -2.23
C GLN A 167 -9.04 16.92 -3.65
N THR A 168 -8.11 17.10 -4.60
CA THR A 168 -8.42 17.70 -5.90
C THR A 168 -8.53 16.66 -7.02
N LEU A 169 -7.63 15.67 -7.05
CA LEU A 169 -7.48 14.81 -8.23
C LEU A 169 -8.76 14.06 -8.60
N TRP A 170 -9.45 13.48 -7.61
CA TRP A 170 -10.72 12.80 -7.85
C TRP A 170 -11.85 13.78 -8.21
N GLU A 171 -11.92 14.94 -7.54
CA GLU A 171 -12.96 15.94 -7.81
C GLU A 171 -12.84 16.55 -9.22
N GLU A 172 -11.63 16.63 -9.76
CA GLU A 172 -11.39 16.99 -11.15
C GLU A 172 -11.69 15.81 -12.10
N LEU A 173 -11.26 14.61 -11.76
CA LEU A 173 -11.44 13.44 -12.63
C LEU A 173 -12.91 13.04 -12.79
N ARG A 174 -13.67 13.01 -11.70
CA ARG A 174 -15.04 12.51 -11.63
C ARG A 174 -15.98 13.17 -12.68
N PRO A 175 -16.11 14.50 -12.79
CA PRO A 175 -16.98 15.12 -13.79
C PRO A 175 -16.57 14.76 -15.23
N ARG A 176 -15.27 14.75 -15.55
CA ARG A 176 -14.75 14.36 -16.87
C ARG A 176 -15.13 12.92 -17.22
N LEU A 177 -14.96 11.99 -16.27
CA LEU A 177 -15.37 10.60 -16.44
C LEU A 177 -16.88 10.43 -16.62
N ARG A 178 -17.71 11.21 -15.91
CA ARG A 178 -19.18 11.16 -16.06
C ARG A 178 -19.61 11.53 -17.47
N GLU A 179 -18.97 12.53 -18.06
CA GLU A 179 -19.22 12.94 -19.44
C GLU A 179 -18.81 11.86 -20.42
N ASP A 180 -17.61 11.30 -20.25
CA ASP A 180 -17.11 10.21 -21.10
C ASP A 180 -18.00 8.96 -21.04
N VAL A 181 -18.40 8.53 -19.84
CA VAL A 181 -19.29 7.38 -19.64
C VAL A 181 -20.66 7.63 -20.26
N ARG A 182 -21.20 8.85 -20.09
CA ARG A 182 -22.49 9.23 -20.70
C ARG A 182 -22.40 9.23 -22.23
N ALA A 183 -21.33 9.77 -22.80
CA ALA A 183 -21.12 9.81 -24.24
C ALA A 183 -20.91 8.42 -24.84
N ALA A 184 -20.18 7.53 -24.14
CA ALA A 184 -19.92 6.17 -24.58
C ALA A 184 -21.09 5.21 -24.33
N GLY A 185 -21.98 5.52 -23.39
CA GLY A 185 -23.01 4.61 -22.87
C GLY A 185 -22.46 3.34 -22.19
N SER A 186 -21.15 3.29 -21.93
CA SER A 186 -20.42 2.14 -21.41
C SER A 186 -19.04 2.59 -20.89
N VAL A 187 -18.07 1.66 -20.77
CA VAL A 187 -16.69 2.02 -20.42
C VAL A 187 -16.08 2.84 -21.58
N PRO A 188 -15.55 4.06 -21.34
CA PRO A 188 -14.96 4.89 -22.39
C PRO A 188 -13.72 4.25 -23.03
N SER A 189 -13.33 4.78 -24.19
CA SER A 189 -12.11 4.34 -24.86
C SER A 189 -10.86 4.64 -24.01
N ALA A 190 -9.80 3.86 -24.22
CA ALA A 190 -8.52 4.10 -23.55
C ALA A 190 -7.93 5.50 -23.84
N GLN A 191 -8.27 6.10 -24.99
CA GLN A 191 -7.87 7.47 -25.30
C GLN A 191 -8.64 8.50 -24.47
N ALA A 192 -9.96 8.33 -24.33
CA ALA A 192 -10.80 9.18 -23.49
C ALA A 192 -10.38 9.11 -22.02
N LEU A 193 -10.15 7.90 -21.50
CA LEU A 193 -9.66 7.72 -20.13
C LEU A 193 -8.31 8.41 -19.88
N ARG A 194 -7.37 8.31 -20.83
CA ARG A 194 -6.09 9.04 -20.75
C ARG A 194 -6.27 10.54 -20.76
N ALA A 195 -7.14 11.05 -21.64
CA ALA A 195 -7.42 12.48 -21.72
C ALA A 195 -8.07 13.02 -20.43
N SER A 196 -9.07 12.31 -19.90
CA SER A 196 -9.75 12.69 -18.65
C SER A 196 -8.81 12.67 -17.45
N LEU A 197 -7.95 11.65 -17.35
CA LEU A 197 -6.98 11.55 -16.27
C LEU A 197 -5.85 12.58 -16.41
N GLY A 198 -5.31 12.77 -17.61
CA GLY A 198 -4.32 13.83 -17.90
C GLY A 198 -4.86 15.22 -17.55
N GLY A 199 -6.08 15.54 -17.99
CA GLY A 199 -6.73 16.82 -17.67
C GLY A 199 -7.05 17.01 -16.18
N ALA A 200 -7.22 15.93 -15.42
CA ALA A 200 -7.37 15.99 -13.97
C ALA A 200 -6.03 16.25 -13.26
N PHE A 201 -4.93 15.65 -13.74
CA PHE A 201 -3.57 15.95 -13.27
C PHE A 201 -3.16 17.40 -13.56
N GLU A 202 -3.45 17.92 -14.76
CA GLU A 202 -3.19 19.32 -15.11
C GLU A 202 -3.93 20.29 -14.17
N ALA A 203 -5.21 20.03 -13.90
CA ALA A 203 -6.01 20.85 -12.99
C ALA A 203 -5.50 20.77 -11.54
N THR A 204 -5.10 19.57 -11.10
CA THR A 204 -4.52 19.33 -9.77
C THR A 204 -3.19 20.06 -9.62
N GLU A 205 -2.30 19.96 -10.60
CA GLU A 205 -1.03 20.69 -10.64
C GLU A 205 -1.27 22.20 -10.56
N ALA A 206 -2.22 22.73 -11.35
CA ALA A 206 -2.56 24.14 -11.29
C ALA A 206 -3.07 24.56 -9.89
N ALA A 207 -3.83 23.71 -9.20
CA ALA A 207 -4.27 23.96 -7.84
C ALA A 207 -3.09 23.95 -6.85
N VAL A 208 -2.18 22.98 -6.96
CA VAL A 208 -0.97 22.86 -6.13
C VAL A 208 -0.05 24.05 -6.33
N LEU A 209 0.24 24.46 -7.57
CA LEU A 209 1.05 25.65 -7.83
C LEU A 209 0.43 26.95 -7.29
N ARG A 210 -0.90 27.04 -7.17
CA ARG A 210 -1.54 28.23 -6.60
C ARG A 210 -1.46 28.29 -5.07
N GLN A 211 -1.48 27.15 -4.39
CA GLN A 211 -1.73 27.09 -2.94
C GLN A 211 -0.58 26.46 -2.12
N ALA A 212 0.25 25.64 -2.76
CA ALA A 212 1.32 24.88 -2.12
C ALA A 212 2.58 24.80 -3.00
N ALA A 213 2.88 25.84 -3.80
CA ALA A 213 3.95 25.87 -4.80
C ALA A 213 5.36 25.51 -4.29
N HIS A 214 5.62 25.68 -3.00
CA HIS A 214 6.94 25.44 -2.39
C HIS A 214 7.14 23.98 -1.94
N CYS A 215 6.05 23.22 -1.78
CA CYS A 215 6.09 21.79 -1.51
C CYS A 215 5.97 21.02 -2.81
N GLY A 216 6.31 19.74 -2.80
CA GLY A 216 6.04 18.84 -3.91
C GLY A 216 5.37 17.56 -3.45
N SER A 217 4.82 16.83 -4.41
CA SER A 217 4.27 15.52 -4.13
C SER A 217 4.30 14.62 -5.35
N THR A 218 4.63 13.35 -5.14
CA THR A 218 4.36 12.30 -6.11
C THR A 218 2.87 11.98 -6.15
N ALA A 219 2.43 11.29 -7.20
CA ALA A 219 1.07 10.79 -7.28
C ALA A 219 1.04 9.50 -8.08
N VAL A 220 0.57 8.42 -7.46
CA VAL A 220 0.18 7.20 -8.18
C VAL A 220 -1.31 6.97 -7.95
N CYS A 221 -2.07 6.71 -9.00
CA CYS A 221 -3.50 6.44 -8.88
C CYS A 221 -3.98 5.28 -9.76
N ALA A 222 -5.08 4.67 -9.35
CA ALA A 222 -5.74 3.56 -10.01
C ALA A 222 -7.25 3.85 -10.10
N LEU A 223 -7.74 3.98 -11.33
CA LEU A 223 -9.15 4.05 -11.67
C LEU A 223 -9.61 2.68 -12.17
N LEU A 224 -10.55 2.07 -11.45
CA LEU A 224 -11.20 0.84 -11.88
C LEU A 224 -12.58 1.21 -12.40
N LEU A 225 -12.83 0.99 -13.69
CA LEU A 225 -14.09 1.28 -14.35
C LEU A 225 -14.59 0.06 -15.11
N GLY A 226 -15.57 -0.64 -14.55
CA GLY A 226 -15.99 -1.96 -15.02
C GLY A 226 -14.84 -2.97 -14.93
N ASP A 227 -14.40 -3.50 -16.07
CA ASP A 227 -13.28 -4.43 -16.21
C ASP A 227 -12.00 -3.76 -16.73
N VAL A 228 -11.92 -2.42 -16.66
CA VAL A 228 -10.74 -1.66 -17.07
C VAL A 228 -10.07 -1.04 -15.85
N LEU A 229 -8.76 -1.26 -15.74
CA LEU A 229 -7.88 -0.60 -14.78
C LEU A 229 -7.02 0.42 -15.52
N CYS A 230 -7.19 1.70 -15.19
CA CYS A 230 -6.36 2.80 -15.67
C CYS A 230 -5.45 3.25 -14.53
N VAL A 231 -4.15 3.25 -14.73
CA VAL A 231 -3.16 3.68 -13.74
C VAL A 231 -2.39 4.87 -14.27
N ALA A 232 -2.25 5.91 -13.47
CA ALA A 232 -1.37 7.03 -13.74
C ALA A 232 -0.27 7.11 -12.66
N ASN A 233 0.97 7.35 -13.10
CA ASN A 233 2.09 7.57 -12.21
C ASN A 233 2.77 8.91 -12.47
N LEU A 234 3.14 9.59 -11.40
CA LEU A 234 3.90 10.83 -11.39
C LEU A 234 4.84 10.83 -10.18
N GLY A 235 6.02 10.23 -10.32
CA GLY A 235 7.04 10.20 -9.28
C GLY A 235 7.54 8.79 -9.06
N ASP A 236 8.01 8.50 -7.86
CA ASP A 236 8.59 7.22 -7.44
C ASP A 236 7.71 6.41 -6.47
N SER A 237 6.49 6.89 -6.18
CA SER A 237 5.40 5.99 -5.79
C SER A 237 5.13 4.97 -6.91
N ARG A 238 4.57 3.81 -6.55
CA ARG A 238 4.41 2.70 -7.50
C ARG A 238 3.10 1.96 -7.34
N ALA A 239 2.58 1.45 -8.47
CA ALA A 239 1.47 0.52 -8.51
C ALA A 239 1.89 -0.87 -9.02
N VAL A 240 1.50 -1.91 -8.29
CA VAL A 240 1.81 -3.31 -8.59
C VAL A 240 0.54 -4.13 -8.59
N LEU A 241 0.26 -4.81 -9.71
CA LEU A 241 -0.85 -5.75 -9.88
C LEU A 241 -0.42 -7.15 -9.49
N CYS A 242 -1.24 -7.86 -8.74
CA CYS A 242 -1.12 -9.30 -8.60
C CYS A 242 -1.92 -9.99 -9.71
N ARG A 243 -1.21 -10.63 -10.65
CA ARG A 243 -1.78 -11.40 -11.76
C ARG A 243 -1.23 -12.82 -11.71
N ALA A 244 -2.12 -13.80 -11.66
CA ALA A 244 -1.74 -15.21 -11.55
C ALA A 244 -0.68 -15.44 -10.45
N GLU A 245 -0.96 -14.86 -9.27
CA GLU A 245 -0.13 -14.93 -8.05
C GLU A 245 1.28 -14.35 -8.18
N ARG A 246 1.52 -13.53 -9.21
CA ARG A 246 2.82 -12.90 -9.47
C ARG A 246 2.68 -11.39 -9.49
N ALA A 247 3.75 -10.69 -9.12
CA ALA A 247 3.81 -9.25 -9.25
C ALA A 247 3.95 -8.84 -10.72
N VAL A 248 3.10 -7.91 -11.15
CA VAL A 248 3.16 -7.23 -12.43
C VAL A 248 3.19 -5.73 -12.13
N ARG A 249 4.39 -5.14 -12.24
CA ARG A 249 4.57 -3.70 -12.08
C ARG A 249 3.81 -2.95 -13.18
N LEU A 250 2.94 -2.02 -12.79
CA LEU A 250 2.10 -1.23 -13.71
C LEU A 250 2.70 0.15 -14.04
N THR A 251 3.71 0.58 -13.29
CA THR A 251 4.29 1.93 -13.35
C THR A 251 5.82 1.85 -13.36
N GLU A 252 6.46 2.80 -14.03
CA GLU A 252 7.91 3.01 -13.91
C GLU A 252 8.16 4.22 -13.02
N ASP A 253 9.11 4.10 -12.09
CA ASP A 253 9.45 5.17 -11.16
C ASP A 253 10.18 6.30 -11.90
N HIS A 254 9.72 7.53 -11.71
CA HIS A 254 10.31 8.72 -12.31
C HIS A 254 11.51 9.23 -11.49
N LYS A 255 12.63 8.48 -11.55
CA LYS A 255 13.90 8.87 -10.91
C LYS A 255 14.78 9.68 -11.88
N PRO A 256 15.53 10.70 -11.41
CA PRO A 256 16.39 11.55 -12.26
C PRO A 256 17.42 10.82 -13.12
N ASN A 257 17.87 9.62 -12.71
CA ASN A 257 18.86 8.82 -13.44
C ASN A 257 18.24 7.89 -14.50
N VAL A 258 16.91 7.82 -14.64
CA VAL A 258 16.27 7.11 -15.75
C VAL A 258 16.72 7.77 -17.06
N PRO A 259 17.20 7.02 -18.08
CA PRO A 259 17.83 7.62 -19.26
C PRO A 259 17.00 8.69 -19.98
N ALA A 260 15.69 8.45 -20.14
CA ALA A 260 14.78 9.42 -20.76
C ALA A 260 14.63 10.69 -19.91
N GLU A 261 14.51 10.55 -18.59
CA GLU A 261 14.39 11.68 -17.66
C GLU A 261 15.69 12.47 -17.55
N ALA A 262 16.84 11.79 -17.47
CA ALA A 262 18.15 12.43 -17.45
C ALA A 262 18.42 13.24 -18.74
N ALA A 263 18.03 12.69 -19.90
CA ALA A 263 18.11 13.39 -21.17
C ALA A 263 17.21 14.63 -21.20
N ARG A 264 15.95 14.51 -20.71
CA ARG A 264 15.00 15.64 -20.60
C ARG A 264 15.56 16.75 -19.69
N ILE A 265 16.05 16.38 -18.50
CA ILE A 265 16.64 17.31 -17.53
C ILE A 265 17.86 18.03 -18.13
N THR A 266 18.76 17.29 -18.78
CA THR A 266 19.98 17.86 -19.38
C THR A 266 19.65 18.78 -20.55
N ALA A 267 18.70 18.40 -21.41
CA ALA A 267 18.24 19.23 -22.53
C ALA A 267 17.61 20.55 -22.05
N ALA A 268 17.01 20.55 -20.86
CA ALA A 268 16.48 21.74 -20.21
C ALA A 268 17.52 22.54 -19.40
N GLY A 269 18.80 22.17 -19.46
CA GLY A 269 19.91 22.86 -18.79
C GLY A 269 20.11 22.47 -17.31
N GLY A 270 19.41 21.44 -16.83
CA GLY A 270 19.60 20.87 -15.51
C GLY A 270 20.71 19.84 -15.46
N THR A 271 20.94 19.29 -14.26
CA THR A 271 21.93 18.26 -13.99
C THR A 271 21.35 17.13 -13.17
N VAL A 272 21.91 15.94 -13.32
CA VAL A 272 21.62 14.78 -12.46
C VAL A 272 22.89 14.45 -11.69
N THR A 273 22.86 14.62 -10.38
CA THR A 273 24.02 14.42 -9.51
C THR A 273 23.67 13.44 -8.41
N THR A 274 24.62 12.58 -8.06
CA THR A 274 24.50 11.69 -6.90
C THR A 274 25.45 12.19 -5.82
N PRO A 275 25.02 13.12 -4.96
CA PRO A 275 25.91 13.69 -3.95
C PRO A 275 26.35 12.59 -2.98
N TYR A 276 27.66 12.44 -2.81
CA TYR A 276 28.21 11.58 -1.78
C TYR A 276 28.09 12.27 -0.42
N ALA A 277 27.09 11.89 0.37
CA ALA A 277 27.02 12.25 1.78
C ALA A 277 27.20 10.99 2.64
N ARG A 278 28.09 11.07 3.64
CA ARG A 278 28.34 9.95 4.55
C ARG A 278 27.03 9.61 5.27
N GLY A 279 26.54 8.39 5.09
CA GLY A 279 25.32 7.91 5.74
C GLY A 279 24.02 8.13 4.96
N THR A 280 24.06 8.73 3.76
CA THR A 280 22.92 8.71 2.84
C THR A 280 23.16 7.68 1.73
N ALA A 281 22.11 6.99 1.28
CA ALA A 281 22.19 6.22 0.05
C ALA A 281 22.64 7.12 -1.12
N ASN A 282 23.35 6.56 -2.09
CA ASN A 282 23.76 7.25 -3.32
C ASN A 282 22.52 7.50 -4.21
N VAL A 283 21.62 8.38 -3.76
CA VAL A 283 20.36 8.71 -4.43
C VAL A 283 20.62 9.76 -5.51
N PRO A 284 20.31 9.48 -6.79
CA PRO A 284 20.40 10.47 -7.86
C PRO A 284 19.41 11.62 -7.65
N ARG A 285 19.87 12.85 -7.86
CA ARG A 285 19.08 14.05 -7.63
C ARG A 285 19.15 15.04 -8.80
N LEU A 286 17.99 15.60 -9.16
CA LEU A 286 17.85 16.72 -10.08
C LEU A 286 18.45 17.98 -9.41
N ASN A 287 19.46 18.56 -10.07
CA ASN A 287 20.29 19.67 -9.56
C ASN A 287 20.83 19.45 -8.15
N GLY A 288 21.02 18.19 -7.74
CA GLY A 288 21.47 17.85 -6.38
C GLY A 288 20.41 18.02 -5.29
N VAL A 289 19.16 18.34 -5.65
CA VAL A 289 18.08 18.64 -4.70
C VAL A 289 17.01 17.53 -4.69
N LEU A 290 16.22 17.40 -5.76
CA LEU A 290 15.05 16.50 -5.79
C LEU A 290 15.44 15.09 -6.22
N SER A 291 14.98 14.06 -5.48
CA SER A 291 15.20 12.64 -5.81
C SER A 291 14.20 12.09 -6.86
N VAL A 292 13.27 12.92 -7.32
CA VAL A 292 12.28 12.63 -8.36
C VAL A 292 12.50 13.52 -9.59
N SER A 293 12.15 13.01 -10.77
CA SER A 293 12.19 13.78 -12.02
C SER A 293 10.82 14.31 -12.45
N ARG A 294 9.75 13.81 -11.83
CA ARG A 294 8.38 14.28 -12.02
C ARG A 294 7.62 14.32 -10.69
N ALA A 295 6.86 15.38 -10.47
CA ALA A 295 6.04 15.57 -9.27
C ALA A 295 5.03 16.72 -9.49
N LEU A 296 4.01 16.80 -8.65
CA LEU A 296 3.16 17.97 -8.47
C LEU A 296 3.91 19.03 -7.63
N GLY A 297 3.61 20.32 -7.83
CA GLY A 297 4.24 21.40 -7.06
C GLY A 297 5.71 21.65 -7.44
N ASP A 298 6.59 21.91 -6.47
CA ASP A 298 8.01 22.23 -6.70
C ASP A 298 8.22 23.34 -7.76
N ALA A 299 7.46 24.43 -7.63
CA ALA A 299 7.43 25.53 -8.59
C ALA A 299 8.82 26.04 -9.03
N PRO A 300 9.86 26.12 -8.16
CA PRO A 300 11.20 26.55 -8.58
C PRO A 300 11.86 25.69 -9.66
N PHE A 301 11.43 24.44 -9.86
CA PHE A 301 11.99 23.53 -10.86
C PHE A 301 11.15 23.45 -12.14
N LYS A 302 10.00 24.12 -12.17
CA LYS A 302 9.04 24.06 -13.28
C LYS A 302 9.12 25.28 -14.20
N PRO A 303 8.71 25.10 -15.48
CA PRO A 303 8.35 23.84 -16.15
C PRO A 303 9.57 23.11 -16.73
N ALA A 304 10.76 23.73 -16.70
CA ALA A 304 11.89 23.28 -17.49
C ALA A 304 12.48 21.95 -17.00
N LEU A 305 12.70 21.81 -15.68
CA LEU A 305 13.51 20.71 -15.13
C LEU A 305 12.63 19.58 -14.59
N LEU A 306 11.53 19.89 -13.94
CA LEU A 306 10.61 18.92 -13.34
C LEU A 306 9.30 18.86 -14.15
N SER A 307 8.88 17.65 -14.54
CA SER A 307 7.61 17.47 -15.26
C SER A 307 6.45 17.20 -14.30
N ALA A 308 5.25 17.69 -14.65
CA ALA A 308 3.98 17.34 -14.00
C ALA A 308 3.14 16.39 -14.87
N GLU A 309 3.70 15.88 -15.97
CA GLU A 309 3.01 14.98 -16.90
C GLU A 309 3.08 13.52 -16.40
N PRO A 310 1.93 12.89 -16.08
CA PRO A 310 1.90 11.51 -15.62
C PRO A 310 2.04 10.52 -16.78
N ASP A 311 2.65 9.38 -16.52
CA ASP A 311 2.58 8.23 -17.42
C ASP A 311 1.29 7.45 -17.15
N ILE A 312 0.49 7.21 -18.19
CA ILE A 312 -0.86 6.61 -18.06
C ILE A 312 -0.97 5.29 -18.84
N THR A 313 -1.20 4.20 -18.09
CA THR A 313 -1.45 2.87 -18.63
C THR A 313 -2.92 2.49 -18.49
N VAL A 314 -3.46 1.79 -19.50
CA VAL A 314 -4.85 1.30 -19.50
C VAL A 314 -4.81 -0.19 -19.78
N THR A 315 -5.23 -0.99 -18.79
CA THR A 315 -5.16 -2.45 -18.81
C THR A 315 -6.56 -3.02 -18.64
N ARG A 316 -6.93 -3.99 -19.48
CA ARG A 316 -8.14 -4.78 -19.25
C ARG A 316 -7.85 -5.84 -18.20
N LEU A 317 -8.71 -5.91 -17.19
CA LEU A 317 -8.63 -6.91 -16.14
C LEU A 317 -9.03 -8.29 -16.68
N SER A 318 -8.40 -9.31 -16.13
CA SER A 318 -8.63 -10.71 -16.39
C SER A 318 -9.09 -11.41 -15.09
N PRO A 319 -9.69 -12.59 -15.17
CA PRO A 319 -10.02 -13.39 -13.99
C PRO A 319 -8.82 -13.76 -13.11
N HIS A 320 -7.59 -13.68 -13.65
CA HIS A 320 -6.37 -13.96 -12.90
C HIS A 320 -5.84 -12.77 -12.10
N ASP A 321 -6.48 -11.60 -12.23
CA ASP A 321 -6.11 -10.39 -11.48
C ASP A 321 -6.76 -10.42 -10.10
N ARG A 322 -5.94 -10.39 -9.05
CA ARG A 322 -6.38 -10.60 -7.67
C ARG A 322 -6.58 -9.28 -6.94
N PHE A 323 -5.56 -8.44 -6.96
CA PHE A 323 -5.55 -7.14 -6.29
C PHE A 323 -4.50 -6.23 -6.92
N VAL A 324 -4.59 -4.93 -6.65
CA VAL A 324 -3.56 -3.94 -6.96
C VAL A 324 -3.11 -3.25 -5.67
N ILE A 325 -1.80 -3.06 -5.53
CA ILE A 325 -1.15 -2.33 -4.44
C ILE A 325 -0.68 -0.99 -5.01
N LEU A 326 -1.04 0.11 -4.36
CA LEU A 326 -0.46 1.43 -4.57
C LEU A 326 0.28 1.81 -3.30
N ALA A 327 1.54 2.23 -3.40
CA ALA A 327 2.27 2.69 -2.21
C ALA A 327 3.33 3.76 -2.52
N SER A 328 3.70 4.51 -1.48
CA SER A 328 4.86 5.42 -1.47
C SER A 328 6.19 4.65 -1.49
N ASP A 329 7.29 5.36 -1.75
CA ASP A 329 8.62 4.73 -1.83
C ASP A 329 9.09 4.17 -0.48
N GLY A 330 8.50 4.61 0.63
CA GLY A 330 8.68 4.00 1.95
C GLY A 330 8.41 2.49 1.99
N VAL A 331 7.61 1.95 1.06
CA VAL A 331 7.52 0.50 0.83
C VAL A 331 8.61 0.03 -0.13
N TRP A 332 8.68 0.67 -1.30
CA TRP A 332 9.39 0.16 -2.46
C TRP A 332 10.91 0.25 -2.40
N ASP A 333 11.44 1.10 -1.52
CA ASP A 333 12.88 1.23 -1.26
C ASP A 333 13.42 0.06 -0.41
N VAL A 334 12.56 -0.59 0.37
CA VAL A 334 12.96 -1.68 1.29
C VAL A 334 12.34 -3.03 0.95
N MET A 335 11.35 -3.05 0.06
CA MET A 335 10.62 -4.26 -0.31
C MET A 335 10.44 -4.38 -1.83
N SER A 336 10.76 -5.56 -2.36
CA SER A 336 10.51 -5.89 -3.77
C SER A 336 9.02 -6.12 -4.05
N ASP A 337 8.59 -5.85 -5.28
CA ASP A 337 7.22 -6.08 -5.75
C ASP A 337 6.69 -7.50 -5.44
N ASP A 338 7.48 -8.54 -5.71
CA ASP A 338 7.10 -9.94 -5.46
C ASP A 338 6.92 -10.24 -3.97
N ALA A 339 7.75 -9.65 -3.10
CA ALA A 339 7.62 -9.80 -1.66
C ALA A 339 6.33 -9.14 -1.14
N ALA A 340 6.02 -7.93 -1.60
CA ALA A 340 4.79 -7.23 -1.24
C ALA A 340 3.55 -8.02 -1.68
N VAL A 341 3.55 -8.50 -2.94
CA VAL A 341 2.47 -9.34 -3.47
C VAL A 341 2.35 -10.65 -2.69
N SER A 342 3.45 -11.30 -2.32
CA SER A 342 3.45 -12.54 -1.55
C SER A 342 2.85 -12.37 -0.15
N ILE A 343 3.13 -11.24 0.52
CA ILE A 343 2.54 -10.92 1.82
C ILE A 343 1.02 -10.75 1.69
N VAL A 344 0.59 -9.91 0.75
CA VAL A 344 -0.85 -9.65 0.55
C VAL A 344 -1.59 -10.92 0.13
N LEU A 345 -1.04 -11.69 -0.81
CA LEU A 345 -1.61 -12.99 -1.23
C LEU A 345 -1.79 -13.93 -0.05
N ARG A 346 -0.75 -14.08 0.78
CA ARG A 346 -0.80 -14.97 1.94
C ARG A 346 -1.96 -14.58 2.85
N GLU A 347 -2.06 -13.32 3.24
CA GLU A 347 -3.11 -12.86 4.16
C GLU A 347 -4.52 -12.97 3.57
N LEU A 348 -4.69 -12.74 2.26
CA LEU A 348 -5.98 -12.91 1.59
C LEU A 348 -6.40 -14.39 1.44
N GLN A 349 -5.44 -15.33 1.38
CA GLN A 349 -5.67 -16.76 1.26
C GLN A 349 -5.92 -17.47 2.60
N VAL A 350 -5.57 -16.86 3.75
CA VAL A 350 -5.83 -17.45 5.07
C VAL A 350 -7.33 -17.60 5.29
N ARG A 351 -7.80 -18.84 5.44
CA ARG A 351 -9.19 -19.16 5.83
C ARG A 351 -9.35 -18.98 7.34
N TRP A 352 -9.66 -17.77 7.78
CA TRP A 352 -10.16 -17.52 9.14
C TRP A 352 -11.66 -17.90 9.24
N PRO A 353 -12.20 -18.32 10.41
CA PRO A 353 -13.65 -18.35 10.63
C PRO A 353 -14.29 -17.01 10.23
N PRO A 354 -15.56 -17.00 9.78
CA PRO A 354 -16.06 -16.02 8.82
C PRO A 354 -15.94 -14.61 9.37
N ARG A 355 -14.90 -13.90 8.93
CA ARG A 355 -14.85 -12.44 8.89
C ARG A 355 -15.31 -12.01 7.51
N THR A 356 -16.02 -10.89 7.43
CA THR A 356 -16.36 -10.23 6.17
C THR A 356 -15.07 -9.94 5.37
N SER A 357 -15.18 -9.89 4.04
CA SER A 357 -14.08 -9.55 3.11
C SER A 357 -13.31 -8.30 3.55
N ASP A 358 -14.02 -7.34 4.16
CA ASP A 358 -13.49 -6.10 4.75
C ASP A 358 -12.31 -6.31 5.70
N GLY A 359 -12.39 -7.36 6.53
CA GLY A 359 -11.31 -7.66 7.47
C GLY A 359 -10.05 -8.16 6.78
N ARG A 360 -10.17 -8.91 5.68
CA ARG A 360 -9.03 -9.56 5.03
C ARG A 360 -8.15 -8.55 4.30
N ALA A 361 -8.76 -7.63 3.54
CA ALA A 361 -8.01 -6.57 2.86
C ALA A 361 -7.25 -5.71 3.88
N GLN A 362 -7.87 -5.35 5.02
CA GLN A 362 -7.22 -4.56 6.05
C GLN A 362 -6.06 -5.31 6.71
N ILE A 363 -6.25 -6.58 7.09
CA ILE A 363 -5.18 -7.40 7.67
C ILE A 363 -4.00 -7.53 6.70
N ALA A 364 -4.28 -7.75 5.41
CA ALA A 364 -3.24 -7.82 4.38
C ALA A 364 -2.46 -6.51 4.26
N CYS A 365 -3.16 -5.37 4.27
CA CYS A 365 -2.57 -4.04 4.20
C CYS A 365 -1.71 -3.72 5.44
N ASP A 366 -2.23 -4.02 6.64
CA ASP A 366 -1.52 -3.82 7.91
C ASP A 366 -0.28 -4.72 8.02
N SER A 367 -0.39 -5.97 7.55
CA SER A 367 0.73 -6.91 7.55
C SER A 367 1.85 -6.46 6.61
N LEU A 368 1.51 -5.90 5.45
CA LEU A 368 2.48 -5.34 4.52
C LEU A 368 3.22 -4.15 5.15
N VAL A 369 2.49 -3.18 5.73
CA VAL A 369 3.13 -2.03 6.39
C VAL A 369 3.97 -2.46 7.59
N ARG A 370 3.49 -3.41 8.39
CA ARG A 370 4.26 -3.97 9.51
C ARG A 370 5.58 -4.59 9.05
N GLU A 371 5.56 -5.40 7.99
CA GLU A 371 6.76 -6.02 7.45
C GLU A 371 7.77 -4.95 6.98
N VAL A 372 7.29 -3.94 6.25
CA VAL A 372 8.10 -2.80 5.79
C VAL A 372 8.80 -2.08 6.96
N LEU A 373 8.09 -1.84 8.06
CA LEU A 373 8.62 -1.13 9.22
C LEU A 373 9.60 -2.00 10.04
N LEU A 374 9.25 -3.27 10.29
CA LEU A 374 10.01 -4.13 11.21
C LEU A 374 11.21 -4.80 10.55
N THR A 375 11.04 -5.37 9.37
CA THR A 375 12.09 -6.15 8.70
C THR A 375 12.78 -5.34 7.61
N GLY A 376 12.05 -4.46 6.93
CA GLY A 376 12.59 -3.51 5.95
C GLY A 376 13.43 -2.39 6.57
N HIS A 377 13.31 -2.16 7.89
CA HIS A 377 13.95 -1.03 8.59
C HIS A 377 13.62 0.32 7.95
N CYS A 378 12.42 0.46 7.38
CA CYS A 378 11.98 1.69 6.75
C CYS A 378 11.98 2.84 7.76
N ARG A 379 12.55 3.97 7.35
CA ARG A 379 12.60 5.20 8.15
C ARG A 379 11.67 6.28 7.63
N ASP A 380 10.99 6.01 6.53
CA ASP A 380 10.14 6.97 5.84
C ASP A 380 8.69 6.94 6.30
N ASN A 381 7.90 7.91 5.81
CA ASN A 381 6.45 7.75 5.76
C ASN A 381 6.11 6.54 4.89
N VAL A 382 5.08 5.80 5.28
CA VAL A 382 4.64 4.61 4.55
C VAL A 382 3.14 4.70 4.38
N THR A 383 2.68 4.69 3.13
CA THR A 383 1.26 4.63 2.82
C THR A 383 1.01 3.57 1.77
N VAL A 384 0.07 2.68 2.05
CA VAL A 384 -0.38 1.61 1.16
C VAL A 384 -1.88 1.73 0.97
N VAL A 385 -2.34 1.70 -0.28
CA VAL A 385 -3.73 1.44 -0.63
C VAL A 385 -3.79 0.10 -1.37
N LEU A 386 -4.58 -0.83 -0.84
CA LEU A 386 -4.85 -2.14 -1.42
C LEU A 386 -6.26 -2.15 -2.00
N ALA A 387 -6.40 -2.55 -3.26
CA ALA A 387 -7.71 -2.78 -3.88
C ALA A 387 -7.83 -4.21 -4.40
N VAL A 388 -8.76 -4.97 -3.83
CA VAL A 388 -9.10 -6.32 -4.24
C VAL A 388 -10.00 -6.27 -5.48
N LEU A 389 -9.61 -7.04 -6.49
CA LEU A 389 -10.22 -7.08 -7.81
C LEU A 389 -11.15 -8.27 -7.96
N ASN A 390 -10.71 -9.45 -7.51
CA ASN A 390 -11.47 -10.68 -7.49
C ASN A 390 -11.28 -11.41 -6.16
N ASP A 391 -12.38 -11.65 -5.46
CA ASP A 391 -12.45 -12.56 -4.33
C ASP A 391 -12.68 -13.98 -4.87
N ASP A 392 -11.78 -14.90 -4.54
CA ASP A 392 -12.08 -16.33 -4.71
C ASP A 392 -13.01 -16.72 -3.55
N ASP A 393 -14.32 -16.55 -3.74
CA ASP A 393 -15.34 -17.19 -2.90
C ASP A 393 -15.69 -18.59 -3.43
#